data_AF-A0A2S8S3B6-F1
#
_entry.id   AF-A0A2S8S3B6-F1
#
_cell.length_a   1.000
_cell.length_b   1.000
_cell.length_c   1.000
_cell.angle_alpha   90.00
_cell.angle_beta   90.00
_cell.angle_gamma   90.00
#
_symmetry.space_group_name_H-M   'P 1'
#
loop_
_entity.id
_entity.type
_entity.pdbx_description
1 polymer ?
#
loop_
_entity_poly.entity_id
_entity_poly.type
_entity_poly.pdbx_seq_one_letter_code
_entity_poly.pdbx_strand_id
1 'polypeptide(L)' 'MTVTRAWLALLLLSAASTGLAASGAHGAVFVVLVLSLAGAKAHVILSRYLGLSAAPPIRAGFDLALGVVLVLFAVLAIAA' A
#
# COMPACT_ATOMS: atom_id res chain seq x y z
N MET A 1 -11.03 13.62 -1.42
CA MET A 1 -11.37 12.68 -0.33
C MET A 1 -11.24 13.42 0.98
N THR A 2 -12.27 13.36 1.84
CA THR A 2 -12.20 13.91 3.20
C THR A 2 -11.33 13.02 4.10
N VAL A 3 -10.89 13.55 5.25
CA VAL A 3 -10.12 12.78 6.25
C VAL A 3 -10.90 11.55 6.72
N THR A 4 -12.20 11.69 6.99
CA THR A 4 -13.07 10.56 7.38
C THR A 4 -13.11 9.46 6.31
N ARG A 5 -13.18 9.82 5.02
CA ARG A 5 -13.11 8.83 3.94
C ARG A 5 -11.74 8.17 3.85
N ALA A 6 -10.66 8.90 4.08
CA ALA A 6 -9.30 8.33 4.11
C ALA A 6 -9.13 7.35 5.27
N TRP A 7 -9.65 7.70 6.44
CA TRP A 7 -9.69 6.83 7.61
C TRP A 7 -10.49 5.54 7.34
N LEU A 8 -11.71 5.66 6.78
CA LEU A 8 -12.51 4.49 6.39
C LEU A 8 -11.80 3.60 5.37
N ALA A 9 -11.12 4.19 4.38
CA ALA A 9 -10.32 3.44 3.43
C ALA A 9 -9.18 2.67 4.12
N LEU A 10 -8.48 3.30 5.09
CA LEU A 10 -7.43 2.62 5.87
C LEU A 10 -8.00 1.49 6.73
N LEU A 11 -9.19 1.65 7.30
CA LEU A 11 -9.86 0.57 8.03
C LEU A 11 -10.18 -0.60 7.11
N LEU A 12 -10.78 -0.36 5.95
CA LEU A 12 -11.10 -1.40 4.98
C LEU A 12 -9.84 -2.11 4.46
N LEU A 13 -8.79 -1.36 4.12
CA LEU A 13 -7.50 -1.93 3.71
C LEU A 13 -6.86 -2.75 4.83
N SER A 14 -7.04 -2.36 6.08
CA SER A 14 -6.54 -3.10 7.23
C SER A 14 -7.31 -4.38 7.46
N ALA A 15 -8.64 -4.34 7.40
CA ALA A 15 -9.48 -5.52 7.44
C ALA A 15 -9.13 -6.52 6.31
N ALA A 16 -8.93 -6.01 5.08
CA ALA A 16 -8.50 -6.84 3.95
C ALA A 16 -7.12 -7.48 4.18
N SER A 17 -6.16 -6.74 4.74
CA SER A 17 -4.84 -7.28 5.07
C SER A 17 -4.93 -8.36 6.14
N THR A 18 -5.73 -8.14 7.17
CA THR A 18 -5.96 -9.11 8.26
C THR A 18 -6.66 -10.36 7.73
N GLY A 19 -7.69 -10.21 6.91
CA GLY A 19 -8.39 -11.33 6.29
C GLY A 19 -7.47 -12.15 5.38
N LEU A 20 -6.63 -11.48 4.58
CA LEU A 20 -5.64 -12.14 3.75
C LEU A 20 -4.63 -12.91 4.61
N ALA A 21 -4.10 -12.31 5.67
CA ALA A 21 -3.17 -12.99 6.59
C ALA A 21 -3.83 -14.18 7.32
N ALA A 22 -5.11 -14.05 7.71
CA ALA A 22 -5.86 -15.11 8.38
C ALA A 22 -6.28 -16.26 7.44
N SER A 23 -6.20 -16.08 6.12
CA SER A 23 -6.63 -17.08 5.14
C SER A 23 -5.73 -18.32 5.08
N GLY A 24 -4.52 -18.27 5.64
CA GLY A 24 -3.51 -19.32 5.51
C GLY A 24 -2.86 -19.38 4.11
N ALA A 25 -3.20 -18.45 3.21
CA ALA A 25 -2.54 -18.32 1.91
C ALA A 25 -1.04 -18.01 2.07
N HIS A 26 -0.24 -18.53 1.15
CA HIS A 26 1.22 -18.42 1.16
C HIS A 26 1.77 -18.42 -0.27
N GLY A 27 3.06 -18.15 -0.40
CA GLY A 27 3.76 -18.08 -1.69
C GLY A 27 3.73 -16.70 -2.35
N ALA A 28 4.32 -16.62 -3.55
CA ALA A 28 4.55 -15.35 -4.25
C ALA A 28 3.27 -14.53 -4.48
N VAL A 29 2.16 -15.18 -4.85
CA VAL A 29 0.86 -14.51 -5.07
C VAL A 29 0.37 -13.83 -3.79
N PHE A 30 0.50 -14.50 -2.64
CA PHE A 30 0.14 -13.92 -1.35
C PHE A 30 0.98 -12.68 -1.05
N VAL A 31 2.30 -12.74 -1.27
CA VAL A 31 3.20 -11.60 -1.05
C VAL A 31 2.83 -10.42 -1.95
N VAL A 32 2.56 -10.66 -3.24
CA VAL A 32 2.13 -9.62 -4.19
C VAL A 32 0.83 -8.93 -3.74
N LEU A 33 -0.14 -9.70 -3.24
CA LEU A 33 -1.38 -9.15 -2.71
C LEU A 33 -1.14 -8.30 -1.44
N VAL A 34 -0.29 -8.76 -0.52
CA VAL A 34 0.08 -8.01 0.68
C VAL A 34 0.79 -6.70 0.31
N LEU A 35 1.74 -6.74 -0.63
CA LEU A 35 2.47 -5.56 -1.11
C LEU A 35 1.52 -4.56 -1.79
N SER A 36 0.54 -5.05 -2.55
CA SER A 36 -0.49 -4.20 -3.18
C SER A 36 -1.34 -3.47 -2.12
N LEU A 37 -1.76 -4.18 -1.08
CA LEU A 37 -2.50 -3.58 0.05
C LEU A 37 -1.64 -2.57 0.82
N ALA A 38 -0.36 -2.87 1.04
CA ALA A 38 0.57 -1.96 1.70
C ALA A 38 0.78 -0.67 0.89
N GLY A 39 0.97 -0.79 -0.43
CA GLY A 39 1.09 0.35 -1.33
C GLY A 39 -0.15 1.24 -1.34
N ALA A 40 -1.35 0.64 -1.38
CA ALA A 40 -2.61 1.39 -1.31
C ALA A 40 -2.73 2.18 0.01
N LYS A 41 -2.37 1.58 1.15
CA LYS A 41 -2.37 2.28 2.46
C LYS A 41 -1.39 3.44 2.47
N ALA A 42 -0.16 3.21 2.05
CA ALA A 42 0.88 4.22 2.03
C ALA A 42 0.48 5.40 1.14
N HIS A 43 -0.10 5.16 -0.03
CA HIS A 43 -0.61 6.21 -0.90
C HIS A 43 -1.69 7.07 -0.22
N VAL A 44 -2.62 6.46 0.52
CA VAL A 44 -3.65 7.18 1.30
C VAL A 44 -3.00 8.04 2.38
N ILE A 45 -2.02 7.50 3.12
CA ILE A 45 -1.31 8.20 4.19
C ILE A 45 -0.52 9.40 3.62
N LEU A 46 0.31 9.17 2.60
CA LEU A 46 1.09 10.22 1.93
C LEU A 46 0.17 11.34 1.41
N SER A 47 -0.91 10.97 0.72
CA SER A 47 -1.78 11.94 0.05
C SER A 47 -2.62 12.78 1.03
N ARG A 48 -3.09 12.18 2.13
CA ARG A 48 -4.10 12.79 3.02
C ARG A 48 -3.64 13.08 4.42
N TYR A 49 -2.83 12.22 5.02
CA TYR A 49 -2.34 12.42 6.39
C TYR A 49 -1.06 13.26 6.41
N LEU A 50 -0.15 13.07 5.45
CA LEU A 50 1.02 13.94 5.28
C LEU A 50 0.72 15.20 4.44
N GLY A 51 -0.51 15.33 3.94
CA GLY A 51 -0.92 16.51 3.18
C GLY A 51 -0.25 16.66 1.81
N LEU A 52 0.44 15.64 1.30
CA LEU A 52 1.18 15.74 0.02
C LEU A 52 0.27 15.92 -1.20
N SER A 53 -1.05 15.81 -1.04
CA SER A 53 -1.99 16.26 -2.07
C SER A 53 -1.89 17.76 -2.40
N ALA A 54 -1.35 18.58 -1.50
CA ALA A 54 -1.05 19.99 -1.77
C ALA A 54 0.29 20.21 -2.51
N ALA A 55 1.14 19.19 -2.62
CA ALA A 55 2.45 19.24 -3.27
C ALA A 55 2.65 18.05 -4.24
N PRO A 56 2.02 18.09 -5.44
CA PRO A 56 2.05 16.99 -6.41
C PRO A 56 3.44 16.46 -6.79
N PRO A 57 4.48 17.29 -7.04
CA PRO A 57 5.79 16.76 -7.42
C PRO A 57 6.47 15.99 -6.29
N ILE A 58 6.29 16.42 -5.03
CA ILE A 58 6.83 15.71 -3.86
C ILE A 58 6.12 14.37 -3.68
N ARG A 59 4.79 14.36 -3.80
CA ARG A 59 3.99 13.13 -3.75
C ARG A 59 4.44 12.12 -4.81
N ALA A 60 4.67 12.58 -6.04
CA ALA A 60 5.14 11.71 -7.13
C ALA A 60 6.51 11.09 -6.83
N GLY A 61 7.42 11.82 -6.19
CA GLY A 61 8.71 11.28 -5.74
C GLY A 61 8.55 10.17 -4.71
N PHE A 62 7.69 10.35 -3.71
CA PHE A 62 7.39 9.31 -2.72
C PHE A 62 6.68 8.10 -3.34
N ASP A 63 5.68 8.33 -4.19
CA ASP A 63 4.95 7.26 -4.88
C ASP A 63 5.91 6.44 -5.76
N LEU A 64 6.85 7.11 -6.45
CA LEU A 64 7.88 6.43 -7.25
C LEU A 64 8.84 5.62 -6.39
N ALA A 65 9.43 6.22 -5.35
CA ALA A 65 10.38 5.54 -4.47
C ALA A 65 9.73 4.32 -3.79
N LEU A 66 8.51 4.49 -3.28
CA LEU A 66 7.75 3.40 -2.69
C LEU A 66 7.40 2.33 -3.73
N GLY A 67 6.97 2.74 -4.94
CA GLY A 67 6.66 1.82 -6.03
C GLY A 67 7.86 0.94 -6.39
N VAL A 68 9.06 1.53 -6.48
CA VAL A 68 10.31 0.78 -6.71
C VAL A 68 10.55 -0.24 -5.59
N VAL A 69 10.42 0.16 -4.33
CA VAL A 69 10.59 -0.77 -3.19
C VAL A 69 9.59 -1.93 -3.22
N LEU A 70 8.32 -1.63 -3.51
CA LEU A 70 7.27 -2.66 -3.63
C LEU A 70 7.55 -3.62 -4.79
N VAL A 71 7.98 -3.10 -5.94
CA VAL A 71 8.35 -3.93 -7.11
C VAL A 71 9.55 -4.81 -6.79
N LEU A 72 10.58 -4.28 -6.13
CA LEU A 72 11.75 -5.07 -5.74
C LEU A 72 11.38 -6.22 -4.81
N PHE A 73 10.51 -5.98 -3.82
CA PHE A 73 10.02 -7.06 -2.95
C PHE A 73 9.13 -8.06 -3.68
N ALA A 74 8.30 -7.61 -4.64
CA ALA A 74 7.50 -8.51 -5.46
C ALA A 74 8.39 -9.42 -6.32
N VAL A 75 9.41 -8.85 -6.97
CA VAL A 75 10.39 -9.61 -7.77
C VAL A 75 11.13 -10.62 -6.88
N LEU A 76 11.60 -10.19 -5.72
CA LEU A 76 12.27 -11.08 -4.76
C LEU A 76 11.37 -12.24 -4.35
N ALA A 77 10.09 -11.99 -4.08
CA ALA A 77 9.14 -13.02 -3.68
C ALA A 77 8.80 -14.02 -4.80
N ILE A 78 8.94 -13.61 -6.07
CA ILE A 78 8.72 -14.49 -7.23
C ILE A 78 9.99 -15.30 -7.55
N ALA A 79 11.18 -14.75 -7.26
CA ALA A 79 12.45 -15.37 -7.56
C ALA A 79 12.98 -16.32 -6.46
N ALA A 80 12.42 -16.24 -5.25
CA ALA A 80 12.76 -17.07 -4.09
C ALA A 80 12.03 -18.43 -4.13
#